data_AF-A0A957W7J5-F1
#
_entry.id   AF-A0A957W7J5-F1
#
_cell.length_a   1.000
_cell.length_b   1.000
_cell.length_c   1.000
_cell.angle_alpha   90.00
_cell.angle_beta   90.00
_cell.angle_gamma   90.00
#
_symmetry.space_group_name_H-M   'P 1'
#
loop_
_entity.id
_entity.type
_entity.pdbx_description
1 polymer ?
#
loop_
_entity_poly.entity_id
_entity_poly.type
_entity_poly.pdbx_seq_one_letter_code
_entity_poly.pdbx_strand_id
1 'polypeptide(L)'
;MNDDLKTGGLREFLLWLTRRRRRFRVSGRSMTPLLEPGQEVLINPAAYRHTLPQPGDIVVVRHPYQPHLRLIKRITDVLDEERYIVKGDNPLESTDSRSFGPVGFEHILGQVTSRF
;
A
#
# COMPACT_ATOMS: atom_id res chain seq x y z
N MET A 1 -13.90 4.61 8.66
CA MET A 1 -13.87 5.86 9.45
C MET A 1 -12.50 6.04 10.09
N ASN A 2 -11.49 6.32 9.24
CA ASN A 2 -10.34 7.22 9.41
C ASN A 2 -9.43 6.98 8.18
N ASP A 3 -9.85 7.47 7.00
CA ASP A 3 -9.18 7.25 5.71
C ASP A 3 -8.21 8.38 5.32
N ASP A 4 -7.80 9.20 6.29
CA ASP A 4 -6.86 10.29 6.03
C ASP A 4 -5.42 9.79 6.19
N LEU A 5 -4.84 9.34 5.06
CA LEU A 5 -3.39 9.37 4.90
C LEU A 5 -2.92 10.80 5.20
N LYS A 6 -2.20 10.97 6.30
CA LYS A 6 -1.73 12.28 6.73
C LYS A 6 -0.81 12.88 5.66
N THR A 7 -1.08 14.11 5.24
CA THR A 7 -0.11 14.96 4.54
C THR A 7 1.10 15.10 5.47
N GLY A 8 2.28 14.67 5.02
CA GLY A 8 3.34 14.29 5.95
C GLY A 8 3.82 15.40 6.89
N GLY A 9 4.23 14.99 8.10
CA GLY A 9 4.72 15.87 9.16
C GLY A 9 6.10 15.50 9.69
N LEU A 10 6.62 16.27 10.66
CA LEU A 10 7.98 16.16 11.21
C LEU A 10 8.35 14.73 11.65
N ARG A 11 7.40 13.95 12.19
CA ARG A 11 7.64 12.55 12.57
C ARG A 11 7.92 11.64 11.38
N GLU A 12 7.17 11.75 10.28
CA GLU A 12 7.41 10.93 9.09
C GLU A 12 8.71 11.37 8.39
N PHE A 13 9.06 12.66 8.45
CA PHE A 13 10.36 13.17 8.02
C PHE A 13 11.52 12.57 8.84
N LEU A 14 11.42 12.57 10.17
CA LEU A 14 12.43 11.96 11.05
C LEU A 14 12.56 10.44 10.83
N LEU A 15 11.44 9.74 10.62
CA LEU A 15 11.45 8.30 10.33
C LEU A 15 12.02 7.99 8.95
N TRP A 16 11.81 8.87 7.96
CA TRP A 16 12.51 8.80 6.69
C TRP A 16 14.01 9.07 6.83
N LEU A 17 14.41 10.11 7.56
CA LEU A 17 15.82 10.46 7.78
C LEU A 17 16.58 9.33 8.50
N THR A 18 15.93 8.66 9.45
CA THR A 18 16.47 7.48 10.15
C THR A 18 16.34 6.17 9.34
N ARG A 19 15.99 6.25 8.05
CA ARG A 19 15.83 5.12 7.10
C ARG A 19 14.79 4.07 7.52
N ARG A 20 13.84 4.42 8.39
CA ARG A 20 12.73 3.57 8.82
C ARG A 20 11.53 3.63 7.88
N ARG A 21 11.50 4.60 6.96
CA ARG A 21 10.52 4.69 5.87
C ARG A 21 11.19 4.50 4.53
N ARG A 22 10.46 3.93 3.57
CA ARG A 22 10.86 3.88 2.16
C ARG A 22 9.96 4.78 1.33
N ARG A 23 10.54 5.44 0.33
CA ARG A 23 9.82 6.35 -0.57
C ARG A 23 9.49 5.67 -1.89
N PHE A 24 8.27 5.87 -2.38
CA PHE A 24 7.80 5.41 -3.67
C PHE A 24 7.13 6.56 -4.42
N ARG A 25 7.23 6.56 -5.74
CA ARG A 25 6.46 7.45 -6.61
C ARG A 25 5.28 6.69 -7.19
N VAL A 26 4.11 7.30 -7.14
CA VAL A 26 2.88 6.78 -7.74
C VAL A 26 2.98 6.95 -9.26
N SER A 27 2.84 5.87 -10.02
CA SER A 27 2.91 5.92 -11.49
C SER A 27 1.54 5.79 -12.18
N GLY A 28 0.62 5.01 -11.61
CA GLY A 28 -0.70 4.73 -12.19
C GLY A 28 -1.85 5.36 -11.41
N ARG A 29 -3.05 5.33 -12.00
CA ARG A 29 -4.27 5.96 -11.44
C ARG A 29 -5.12 5.02 -10.60
N SER A 30 -4.64 3.82 -10.27
CA SER A 30 -5.46 2.81 -9.60
C SER A 30 -5.92 3.17 -8.19
N MET A 31 -5.30 4.18 -7.57
CA MET A 31 -5.61 4.67 -6.22
C MET A 31 -6.19 6.10 -6.22
N THR A 32 -6.60 6.63 -7.38
CA THR A 32 -7.28 7.93 -7.45
C THR A 32 -8.68 7.84 -6.82
N PRO A 33 -9.20 8.88 -6.16
CA PRO A 33 -8.62 10.24 -6.06
C PRO A 33 -7.63 10.40 -4.90
N LEU A 34 -7.41 9.36 -4.09
CA LEU A 34 -6.56 9.48 -2.89
C LEU A 34 -5.08 9.66 -3.23
N LEU A 35 -4.60 8.93 -4.23
CA LEU A 35 -3.23 9.01 -4.75
C LEU A 35 -3.23 9.27 -6.25
N GLU A 36 -2.71 10.43 -6.64
CA GLU A 36 -2.58 10.86 -8.03
C GLU A 36 -1.22 10.45 -8.62
N PRO A 37 -1.13 10.17 -9.93
CA PRO A 37 0.15 9.95 -10.59
C PRO A 37 1.15 11.09 -10.35
N GLY A 38 2.40 10.74 -10.08
CA GLY A 38 3.47 11.68 -9.77
C GLY A 38 3.62 12.00 -8.28
N GLN A 39 2.61 11.75 -7.44
CA GLN A 39 2.72 11.90 -5.99
C GLN A 39 3.75 10.94 -5.41
N GLU A 40 4.34 11.32 -4.28
CA GLU A 40 5.26 10.48 -3.54
C GLU A 40 4.62 9.98 -2.25
N VAL A 41 4.87 8.73 -1.91
CA VAL A 41 4.38 8.12 -0.66
C VAL A 41 5.54 7.59 0.15
N LEU A 42 5.39 7.66 1.46
CA LEU A 42 6.24 6.93 2.40
C LEU A 42 5.53 5.67 2.85
N ILE A 43 6.31 4.60 2.97
CA ILE A 43 5.84 3.33 3.50
C ILE A 43 6.63 2.95 4.75
N ASN A 44 5.98 2.21 5.64
CA ASN A 44 6.59 1.52 6.76
C ASN A 44 6.76 0.02 6.44
N PRO A 45 7.96 -0.45 6.08
CA PRO A 45 8.20 -1.86 5.80
C PRO A 45 8.09 -2.77 7.04
N ALA A 46 8.09 -2.17 8.23
CA ALA A 46 7.98 -2.88 9.50
C ALA A 46 6.57 -2.80 10.10
N ALA A 47 5.58 -2.29 9.36
CA ALA A 47 4.21 -2.10 9.85
C ALA A 47 3.64 -3.40 10.44
N TYR A 48 3.92 -4.53 9.79
CA TYR A 48 3.32 -5.83 10.12
C TYR A 48 4.25 -6.77 10.87
N ARG A 49 5.22 -6.25 11.64
CA ARG A 49 6.08 -7.09 12.49
C ARG A 49 5.39 -7.62 13.74
N HIS A 50 4.36 -6.92 14.22
CA HIS A 50 3.67 -7.21 15.47
C HIS A 50 2.15 -7.23 15.32
N THR A 51 1.64 -6.86 14.14
CA THR A 51 0.21 -6.76 13.85
C THR A 51 -0.03 -7.28 12.43
N LEU A 52 -1.17 -7.91 12.19
CA LEU A 52 -1.56 -8.32 10.84
C LEU A 52 -2.13 -7.14 10.05
N PRO A 53 -2.01 -7.15 8.70
CA PRO A 53 -2.72 -6.23 7.83
C PRO A 53 -4.24 -6.30 8.01
N GLN A 54 -4.90 -5.14 7.91
CA GLN A 54 -6.35 -5.03 8.17
C GLN A 54 -7.09 -4.36 7.02
N PRO A 55 -8.40 -4.60 6.86
CA PRO A 55 -9.22 -3.86 5.90
C PRO A 55 -9.09 -2.35 6.11
N GLY A 56 -8.90 -1.61 5.02
CA GLY A 56 -8.63 -0.18 5.02
C GLY A 56 -7.16 0.18 4.85
N ASP A 57 -6.23 -0.71 5.20
CA ASP A 57 -4.79 -0.47 5.02
C ASP A 57 -4.45 -0.25 3.55
N ILE A 58 -3.67 0.80 3.28
CA ILE A 58 -3.07 1.01 1.96
C ILE A 58 -1.67 0.43 2.00
N VAL A 59 -1.40 -0.53 1.12
CA VAL A 59 -0.17 -1.32 1.13
C VAL A 59 0.52 -1.25 -0.22
N VAL A 60 1.84 -1.37 -0.17
CA VAL A 60 2.62 -1.70 -1.37
C VAL A 60 2.78 -3.21 -1.41
N VAL A 61 2.40 -3.82 -2.51
CA VAL A 61 2.54 -5.26 -2.75
C VAL A 61 3.44 -5.52 -3.95
N ARG A 62 4.16 -6.64 -3.95
CA ARG A 62 4.70 -7.23 -5.18
C ARG A 62 3.58 -7.97 -5.89
N HIS A 63 3.50 -7.83 -7.21
CA HIS A 63 2.55 -8.62 -7.99
C HIS A 63 2.90 -10.12 -7.87
N PRO A 64 1.92 -11.00 -7.59
CA PRO A 64 2.20 -12.42 -7.29
C PRO A 64 2.90 -13.15 -8.44
N TYR A 65 2.56 -12.81 -9.70
CA TYR A 65 3.13 -13.43 -10.89
C TYR A 65 4.19 -12.58 -11.62
N GLN A 66 4.47 -11.36 -11.14
CA GLN A 66 5.41 -10.42 -11.79
C GLN A 66 6.30 -9.77 -10.73
N PRO A 67 7.39 -10.42 -10.30
CA PRO A 67 8.15 -10.03 -9.09
C PRO A 67 8.73 -8.61 -9.08
N HIS A 68 8.97 -8.04 -10.27
CA HIS A 68 9.48 -6.69 -10.43
C HIS A 68 8.38 -5.61 -10.38
N LEU A 69 7.12 -5.99 -10.57
CA LEU A 69 5.98 -5.09 -10.54
C LEU A 69 5.54 -4.87 -9.09
N ARG A 70 5.52 -3.60 -8.67
CA ARG A 70 5.03 -3.18 -7.36
C ARG A 70 3.75 -2.37 -7.54
N LEU A 71 2.75 -2.67 -6.74
CA LEU A 71 1.44 -2.06 -6.82
C LEU A 71 1.09 -1.41 -5.48
N ILE A 72 0.44 -0.26 -5.51
CA ILE A 72 -0.19 0.34 -4.33
C ILE A 72 -1.68 -0.02 -4.40
N LYS A 73 -2.19 -0.66 -3.35
CA LYS A 73 -3.58 -1.11 -3.26
C LYS A 73 -4.09 -0.93 -1.83
N ARG A 74 -5.42 -0.97 -1.67
CA ARG A 74 -6.08 -1.04 -0.38
C ARG A 74 -6.48 -2.47 -0.06
N ILE A 75 -6.22 -2.91 1.16
CA ILE A 75 -6.78 -4.16 1.68
C ILE A 75 -8.28 -3.95 1.87
N THR A 76 -9.09 -4.72 1.16
CA THR A 76 -10.55 -4.66 1.30
C THR A 76 -11.10 -5.81 2.11
N ASP A 77 -10.36 -6.92 2.19
CA ASP A 77 -10.78 -8.10 2.93
C ASP A 77 -9.57 -8.93 3.39
N VAL A 78 -9.75 -9.67 4.48
CA VAL A 78 -8.76 -10.59 5.06
C VAL A 78 -9.38 -11.98 5.08
N LEU A 79 -8.84 -12.90 4.28
CA LEU A 79 -9.39 -14.25 4.19
C LEU A 79 -8.91 -15.11 5.36
N ASP A 80 -7.63 -14.96 5.71
CA ASP A 80 -6.95 -15.60 6.82
C ASP A 80 -5.66 -14.82 7.13
N GLU A 81 -4.80 -15.36 8.01
CA GLU A 81 -3.56 -14.71 8.44
C GLU A 81 -2.54 -14.51 7.30
N GLU A 82 -2.67 -15.26 6.19
CA GLU A 82 -1.73 -15.24 5.08
C GLU A 82 -2.28 -14.61 3.81
N ARG A 83 -3.61 -14.55 3.62
CA ARG A 83 -4.23 -14.16 2.34
C ARG A 83 -5.15 -12.96 2.45
N TYR A 84 -4.91 -11.99 1.58
CA TYR A 84 -5.56 -10.68 1.59
C TYR A 84 -6.19 -10.35 0.23
N ILE A 85 -7.38 -9.76 0.23
CA ILE A 85 -7.97 -9.16 -0.98
C ILE A 85 -7.52 -7.71 -1.05
N VAL A 86 -6.81 -7.36 -2.13
CA VAL A 86 -6.35 -6.00 -2.37
C VAL A 86 -7.05 -5.42 -3.60
N LYS A 87 -7.52 -4.18 -3.51
CA LYS A 87 -8.21 -3.48 -4.61
C LYS A 87 -7.70 -2.04 -4.75
N GLY A 88 -7.79 -1.52 -5.96
CA GLY A 88 -7.57 -0.09 -6.20
C GLY A 88 -8.81 0.73 -5.89
N ASP A 89 -8.62 1.94 -5.38
CA ASP A 89 -9.71 2.91 -5.13
C ASP A 89 -10.37 3.40 -6.45
N ASN A 90 -9.68 3.26 -7.59
CA ASN A 90 -10.23 3.45 -8.93
C ASN A 90 -10.41 2.09 -9.64
N PRO A 91 -11.62 1.49 -9.60
CA PRO A 91 -11.87 0.16 -10.14
C PRO A 91 -11.64 0.03 -11.64
N LEU A 92 -11.78 1.12 -12.40
CA LEU A 92 -11.69 1.16 -13.86
C LEU A 92 -10.23 1.11 -14.37
N GLU A 93 -9.28 1.52 -13.53
CA GLU A 93 -7.86 1.58 -13.89
C GLU A 93 -6.98 0.70 -12.97
N SER A 94 -7.60 -0.30 -12.32
CA SER A 94 -6.91 -1.13 -11.34
C SER A 94 -6.79 -2.58 -11.76
N THR A 95 -5.56 -3.03 -12.01
CA THR A 95 -5.19 -4.45 -11.94
C THR A 95 -4.97 -4.80 -10.47
N ASP A 96 -5.82 -5.66 -9.91
CA ASP A 96 -5.82 -6.03 -8.49
C ASP A 96 -6.34 -7.45 -8.25
N SER A 97 -6.77 -7.79 -7.04
CA SER A 97 -7.23 -9.14 -6.71
C SER A 97 -8.40 -9.64 -7.56
N ARG A 98 -9.14 -8.76 -8.25
CA ARG A 98 -10.14 -9.17 -9.25
C ARG A 98 -9.51 -9.85 -10.47
N SER A 99 -8.24 -9.57 -10.76
CA SER A 99 -7.50 -10.09 -11.91
C SER A 99 -6.56 -11.23 -11.53
N PHE A 100 -5.92 -11.16 -10.36
CA PHE A 100 -4.88 -12.12 -9.97
C PHE A 100 -5.19 -12.91 -8.68
N GLY A 101 -6.37 -12.72 -8.08
CA GLY A 101 -6.77 -13.41 -6.85
C GLY A 101 -6.19 -12.81 -5.57
N PRO A 102 -6.27 -13.54 -4.44
CA PRO A 102 -5.74 -13.09 -3.16
C PRO A 102 -4.21 -12.92 -3.20
N VAL A 103 -3.71 -12.02 -2.37
CA VAL A 103 -2.28 -11.74 -2.22
C VAL A 103 -1.78 -12.34 -0.91
N GLY A 104 -0.72 -13.14 -0.99
CA GLY A 104 -0.02 -13.68 0.18
C GLY A 104 0.70 -12.60 1.00
N PHE A 105 0.83 -12.80 2.32
CA PHE A 105 1.51 -11.89 3.24
C PHE A 105 2.94 -11.57 2.79
N GLU A 106 3.65 -12.54 2.22
CA GLU A 106 5.01 -12.43 1.70
C GLU A 106 5.16 -11.41 0.55
N HIS A 107 4.05 -11.10 -0.13
CA HIS A 107 4.02 -10.11 -1.18
C HIS A 107 3.83 -8.68 -0.64
N ILE A 108 3.40 -8.51 0.61
CA ILE A 108 3.20 -7.20 1.24
C ILE A 108 4.56 -6.60 1.65
N LEU A 109 4.91 -5.48 1.03
CA LEU A 109 6.19 -4.79 1.29
C LEU A 109 6.13 -3.81 2.46
N GLY A 110 4.93 -3.37 2.84
CA GLY A 110 4.70 -2.41 3.92
C GLY A 110 3.46 -1.55 3.69
N GLN A 111 3.05 -0.87 4.74
CA GLN A 111 1.89 0.04 4.76
C GLN A 111 2.29 1.45 4.34
N VAL A 112 1.48 2.12 3.53
CA VAL A 112 1.61 3.54 3.21
C VAL A 112 1.20 4.37 4.43
N THR A 113 2.07 5.27 4.88
CA THR A 113 1.86 6.09 6.09
C THR A 113 1.57 7.55 5.79
N SER A 114 2.04 8.06 4.66
CA SER A 114 1.85 9.47 4.26
C SER A 114 2.07 9.66 2.77
N ARG A 115 1.51 10.75 2.23
CA ARG A 115 1.66 11.19 0.83
C ARG A 115 2.16 12.64 0.76
N PHE A 116 2.83 12.98 -0.34
CA PHE A 116 3.44 14.28 -0.65
C PHE A 116 3.29 14.62 -2.13
#